data_AF-A0A531KFL0-F1
#
_entry.id   AF-A0A531KFL0-F1
#
_cell.length_a   1.000
_cell.length_b   1.000
_cell.length_c   1.000
_cell.angle_alpha   90.00
_cell.angle_beta   90.00
_cell.angle_gamma   90.00
#
_symmetry.space_group_name_H-M   'P 1'
#
loop_
_entity.id
_entity.type
_entity.pdbx_description
1 polymer ?
#
loop_
_entity_poly.entity_id
_entity_poly.type
_entity_poly.pdbx_seq_one_letter_code
_entity_poly.pdbx_strand_id
1 'polypeptide(L)'
;AFDADGFALADIAVADGKISSIAAHRQSNTPAGALDLGGRIVMPCFIDCHTHIDKGHIWPRKPNPNGTFMGALNATGADRVARWSAEDVARRMDFSLRCAYAHGTRALRTHLDSVAPQEEISWPVFETVREKWRDRIELQAACLLGIEGVRDKKWFESLA
;
A
#
# COMPACT_ATOMS: atom_id res chain seq x y z
N ALA A 1 -26.69 -17.95 -17.18
CA ALA A 1 -26.95 -16.89 -18.18
C ALA A 1 -26.45 -15.59 -17.59
N PHE A 2 -25.96 -14.66 -18.42
CA PHE A 2 -25.61 -13.32 -17.95
C PHE A 2 -26.88 -12.49 -17.74
N ASP A 3 -26.85 -11.56 -16.78
CA ASP A 3 -27.89 -10.53 -16.61
C ASP A 3 -27.69 -9.36 -17.59
N ALA A 4 -28.51 -8.31 -17.44
CA ALA A 4 -28.49 -7.14 -18.32
C ALA A 4 -27.19 -6.32 -18.22
N ASP A 5 -26.48 -6.43 -17.09
CA ASP A 5 -25.22 -5.72 -16.83
C ASP A 5 -23.99 -6.58 -17.17
N GLY A 6 -24.22 -7.82 -17.64
CA GLY A 6 -23.17 -8.75 -18.03
C GLY A 6 -22.60 -9.58 -16.87
N PHE A 7 -23.25 -9.61 -15.71
CA PHE A 7 -22.85 -10.47 -14.59
C PHE A 7 -23.51 -11.84 -14.68
N ALA A 8 -22.84 -12.86 -14.14
CA ALA A 8 -23.41 -14.20 -13.97
C ALA A 8 -23.01 -14.77 -12.61
N LEU A 9 -23.90 -15.57 -12.02
CA LEU A 9 -23.56 -16.37 -10.84
C LEU A 9 -22.56 -17.46 -11.26
N ALA A 10 -21.47 -17.58 -10.51
CA ALA A 10 -20.41 -18.53 -10.76
C ALA A 10 -19.88 -19.15 -9.46
N ASP A 11 -19.47 -20.41 -9.55
CA ASP A 11 -18.70 -21.09 -8.52
C ASP A 11 -17.22 -20.99 -8.88
N ILE A 12 -16.40 -20.52 -7.94
CA ILE A 12 -14.95 -20.36 -8.10
C ILE A 12 -14.26 -21.36 -7.17
N ALA A 13 -13.59 -22.36 -7.72
CA ALA A 13 -12.79 -23.30 -6.94
C ALA A 13 -11.36 -22.78 -6.79
N VAL A 14 -10.83 -22.85 -5.57
CA VAL A 14 -9.46 -22.47 -5.24
C VAL A 14 -8.74 -23.68 -4.64
N ALA A 15 -7.59 -24.03 -5.21
CA ALA A 15 -6.70 -25.08 -4.72
C ALA A 15 -5.26 -24.61 -4.82
N ASP A 16 -4.45 -24.88 -3.79
CA ASP A 16 -3.01 -24.54 -3.75
C ASP A 16 -2.70 -23.07 -4.10
N GLY A 17 -3.54 -22.15 -3.61
CA GLY A 17 -3.40 -20.71 -3.84
C GLY A 17 -3.73 -20.24 -5.26
N LYS A 18 -4.36 -21.09 -6.09
CA LYS A 18 -4.73 -20.78 -7.47
C LYS A 18 -6.22 -21.03 -7.71
N ILE A 19 -6.78 -20.30 -8.65
CA ILE A 19 -8.11 -20.61 -9.20
C ILE A 19 -7.98 -21.89 -10.02
N SER A 20 -8.63 -22.97 -9.58
CA SER A 20 -8.61 -24.27 -10.27
C SER A 20 -9.76 -24.43 -11.26
N SER A 21 -10.89 -23.76 -11.02
CA SER A 21 -11.99 -23.68 -11.98
C SER A 21 -12.90 -22.46 -11.73
N ILE A 22 -13.56 -22.04 -12.80
CA ILE A 22 -14.69 -21.10 -12.76
C ILE A 22 -15.81 -21.75 -13.55
N ALA A 23 -16.94 -22.02 -12.91
CA ALA A 23 -18.08 -22.67 -13.53
C ALA A 23 -19.35 -21.86 -13.31
N ALA A 24 -20.31 -21.94 -14.24
CA ALA A 24 -21.62 -21.35 -14.03
C ALA A 24 -22.27 -21.98 -12.79
N HIS A 25 -22.76 -21.14 -11.88
CA HIS A 25 -23.41 -21.60 -10.66
C HIS A 25 -24.64 -22.44 -11.01
N ARG A 26 -24.81 -23.56 -10.31
CA ARG A 26 -25.99 -24.42 -10.39
C ARG A 26 -26.61 -24.51 -9.00
N GLN A 27 -27.94 -24.36 -8.93
CA GLN A 27 -28.69 -24.58 -7.70
C GLN A 27 -28.43 -26.00 -7.21
N SER A 28 -27.55 -26.09 -6.22
CA SER A 28 -27.15 -27.29 -5.54
C SER A 28 -26.74 -26.91 -4.12
N ASN A 29 -26.67 -27.88 -3.22
CA ASN A 29 -26.18 -27.61 -1.87
C ASN A 29 -24.73 -27.12 -1.95
N THR A 30 -24.46 -25.98 -1.31
CA THR A 30 -23.10 -25.44 -1.16
C THR A 30 -22.20 -26.53 -0.56
N PRO A 31 -21.10 -26.91 -1.24
CA PRO A 31 -20.17 -27.91 -0.72
C PRO A 31 -19.67 -27.54 0.68
N ALA A 32 -19.37 -28.56 1.50
CA ALA A 32 -18.76 -28.32 2.81
C ALA A 32 -17.44 -27.53 2.66
N GLY A 33 -17.34 -26.38 3.31
CA GLY A 33 -16.18 -25.49 3.23
C GLY A 33 -16.23 -24.43 2.12
N ALA A 34 -17.25 -24.43 1.26
CA ALA A 34 -17.47 -23.34 0.32
C ALA A 34 -18.14 -22.13 1.01
N LEU A 35 -17.79 -20.92 0.54
CA LEU A 35 -18.32 -19.67 1.06
C LEU A 35 -19.41 -19.14 0.12
N ASP A 36 -20.65 -19.08 0.59
CA ASP A 36 -21.74 -18.46 -0.17
C ASP A 36 -21.64 -16.94 -0.08
N LEU A 37 -21.36 -16.30 -1.23
CA LEU A 37 -21.23 -14.85 -1.32
C LEU A 37 -22.58 -14.13 -1.51
N GLY A 38 -23.70 -14.85 -1.59
CA GLY A 38 -25.04 -14.29 -1.68
C GLY A 38 -25.26 -13.43 -2.92
N GLY A 39 -24.68 -13.84 -4.07
CA GLY A 39 -24.76 -13.11 -5.33
C GLY A 39 -23.95 -11.82 -5.40
N ARG A 40 -23.03 -11.57 -4.45
CA ARG A 40 -22.12 -10.41 -4.49
C ARG A 40 -21.09 -10.54 -5.62
N ILE A 41 -20.64 -9.38 -6.09
CA ILE A 41 -19.59 -9.27 -7.10
C ILE A 41 -18.25 -9.72 -6.50
N VAL A 42 -17.53 -10.56 -7.23
CA VAL A 42 -16.14 -10.94 -6.93
C VAL A 42 -15.23 -10.20 -7.89
N MET A 43 -14.25 -9.48 -7.34
CA MET A 43 -13.20 -8.81 -8.08
C MET A 43 -11.85 -9.42 -7.71
N PRO A 44 -10.84 -9.36 -8.60
CA PRO A 44 -9.45 -9.51 -8.16
C PRO A 44 -9.12 -8.51 -7.04
N CYS A 45 -8.17 -8.87 -6.18
CA CYS A 45 -7.67 -7.92 -5.18
C CYS A 45 -7.09 -6.67 -5.85
N PHE A 46 -7.17 -5.54 -5.16
CA PHE A 46 -6.76 -4.25 -5.71
C PHE A 46 -5.24 -4.06 -5.70
N ILE A 47 -4.79 -3.18 -6.58
CA ILE A 47 -3.40 -2.72 -6.66
C ILE A 47 -3.40 -1.20 -6.44
N ASP A 48 -2.64 -0.75 -5.45
CA ASP A 48 -2.42 0.68 -5.21
C ASP A 48 -1.05 1.09 -5.76
N CYS A 49 -1.03 1.70 -6.94
CA CYS A 49 0.21 1.94 -7.68
C CYS A 49 0.98 3.19 -7.24
N HIS A 50 0.41 4.04 -6.39
CA HIS A 50 1.06 5.28 -5.95
C HIS A 50 0.57 5.69 -4.56
N THR A 51 1.42 5.48 -3.56
CA THR A 51 1.16 5.88 -2.17
C THR A 51 2.36 6.58 -1.53
N HIS A 52 2.14 7.12 -0.34
CA HIS A 52 3.20 7.62 0.53
C HIS A 52 2.96 7.16 1.99
N ILE A 53 3.19 5.87 2.24
CA ILE A 53 2.88 5.25 3.55
C ILE A 53 3.83 5.71 4.67
N ASP A 54 4.96 6.31 4.31
CA ASP A 54 5.95 6.94 5.19
C ASP A 54 5.55 8.33 5.69
N LYS A 55 4.55 8.98 5.06
CA LYS A 55 4.03 10.32 5.42
C LYS A 55 2.51 10.38 5.56
N GLY A 56 1.85 9.21 5.53
CA GLY A 56 0.46 9.07 5.92
C GLY A 56 0.25 9.49 7.38
N HIS A 57 -0.97 9.95 7.70
CA HIS A 57 -1.43 10.25 9.06
C HIS A 57 -0.69 11.37 9.80
N ILE A 58 -0.11 12.34 9.07
CA ILE A 58 0.56 13.51 9.66
C ILE A 58 -0.34 14.75 9.74
N TRP A 59 -1.50 14.76 9.08
CA TRP A 59 -2.39 15.92 9.06
C TRP A 59 -2.78 16.43 10.46
N PRO A 60 -3.16 15.58 11.44
CA PRO A 60 -3.55 16.07 12.77
C PRO A 60 -2.42 16.77 13.53
N ARG A 61 -1.15 16.51 13.19
CA ARG A 61 0.02 17.10 13.85
C ARG A 61 0.60 18.29 13.08
N LYS A 62 0.47 18.30 11.75
CA LYS A 62 0.93 19.40 10.89
C LYS A 62 0.02 19.55 9.67
N PRO A 63 -1.08 20.32 9.78
CA PRO A 63 -2.06 20.43 8.71
C PRO A 63 -1.57 21.32 7.56
N ASN A 64 -2.16 21.15 6.39
CA ASN A 64 -2.03 22.02 5.23
C ASN A 64 -3.39 22.69 4.91
N PRO A 65 -3.81 23.69 5.70
CA PRO A 65 -5.20 24.16 5.72
C PRO A 65 -5.68 24.79 4.40
N ASN A 66 -4.77 25.32 3.59
CA ASN A 66 -5.10 25.94 2.30
C ASN A 66 -4.99 24.96 1.11
N GLY A 67 -4.61 23.70 1.36
CA GLY A 67 -4.52 22.65 0.34
C GLY A 67 -3.45 22.87 -0.73
N THR A 68 -2.54 23.83 -0.55
CA THR A 68 -1.53 24.14 -1.57
C THR A 68 -0.41 23.10 -1.59
N PHE A 69 0.18 22.85 -2.76
CA PHE A 69 1.32 21.94 -2.87
C PHE A 69 2.50 22.37 -2.01
N MET A 70 2.87 23.66 -2.06
CA MET A 70 3.95 24.20 -1.23
C MET A 70 3.62 24.13 0.26
N GLY A 71 2.35 24.33 0.63
CA GLY A 71 1.89 24.12 2.00
C GLY A 71 2.09 22.67 2.46
N ALA A 72 1.79 21.69 1.60
CA ALA A 72 1.99 20.27 1.89
C ALA A 72 3.48 19.92 2.05
N LEU A 73 4.33 20.45 1.17
CA LEU A 73 5.78 20.23 1.23
C LEU A 73 6.37 20.81 2.52
N ASN A 74 6.02 22.05 2.87
CA ASN A 74 6.48 22.70 4.09
C ASN A 74 5.95 22.02 5.35
N ALA A 75 4.68 21.62 5.37
CA ALA A 75 4.08 20.89 6.47
C ALA A 75 4.78 19.54 6.69
N THR A 76 4.94 18.76 5.62
CA THR A 76 5.62 17.46 5.65
C THR A 76 7.07 17.61 6.09
N GLY A 77 7.81 18.58 5.53
CA GLY A 77 9.21 18.82 5.87
C GLY A 77 9.40 19.20 7.34
N ALA A 78 8.58 20.12 7.85
CA ALA A 78 8.64 20.52 9.26
C ALA A 78 8.30 19.35 10.21
N ASP A 79 7.31 18.54 9.84
CA ASP A 79 6.92 17.36 10.61
C ASP A 79 7.99 16.26 10.59
N ARG A 80 8.62 16.05 9.43
CA ARG A 80 9.73 15.10 9.24
C ARG A 80 10.90 15.42 10.16
N VAL A 81 11.39 16.65 10.10
CA VAL A 81 12.52 17.12 10.94
C VAL A 81 12.21 17.00 12.42
N ALA A 82 10.97 17.27 12.84
CA ALA A 82 10.61 17.29 14.25
C ALA A 82 10.29 15.92 14.85
N ARG A 83 9.84 14.94 14.05
CA ARG A 83 9.16 13.74 14.60
C ARG A 83 9.46 12.41 13.92
N TRP A 84 10.01 12.37 12.71
CA TRP A 84 10.14 11.10 12.00
C TRP A 84 11.35 10.29 12.49
N SER A 85 11.13 9.56 13.57
CA SER A 85 12.00 8.46 14.00
C SER A 85 11.61 7.15 13.29
N ALA A 86 12.47 6.14 13.40
CA ALA A 86 12.16 4.80 12.89
C ALA A 86 10.83 4.26 13.46
N GLU A 87 10.57 4.48 14.75
CA GLU A 87 9.33 4.09 15.41
C GLU A 87 8.10 4.83 14.86
N ASP A 88 8.20 6.16 14.67
CA ASP A 88 7.09 6.95 14.10
C ASP A 88 6.74 6.51 12.68
N VAL A 89 7.76 6.30 11.84
CA VAL A 89 7.59 5.84 10.46
C VAL A 89 6.99 4.44 10.43
N ALA A 90 7.52 3.50 11.22
CA ALA A 90 7.04 2.12 11.28
C ALA A 90 5.56 2.04 11.69
N ARG A 91 5.16 2.81 12.70
CA ARG A 91 3.76 2.87 13.17
C ARG A 91 2.80 3.36 12.08
N ARG A 92 3.21 4.36 11.30
CA ARG A 92 2.37 4.94 10.24
C ARG A 92 2.31 4.06 9.00
N MET A 93 3.42 3.40 8.64
CA MET A 93 3.43 2.37 7.61
C MET A 93 2.51 1.19 7.98
N ASP A 94 2.63 0.66 9.20
CA ASP A 94 1.80 -0.47 9.67
C ASP A 94 0.31 -0.12 9.65
N PHE A 95 -0.06 1.08 10.10
CA PHE A 95 -1.45 1.54 10.03
C PHE A 95 -1.95 1.62 8.58
N SER A 96 -1.17 2.24 7.69
CA SER A 96 -1.52 2.38 6.27
C SER A 96 -1.76 1.02 5.61
N LEU A 97 -0.90 0.04 5.89
CA LEU A 97 -1.01 -1.30 5.34
C LEU A 97 -2.18 -2.10 5.90
N ARG A 98 -2.51 -1.95 7.20
CA ARG A 98 -3.74 -2.55 7.77
C ARG A 98 -4.99 -2.00 7.10
N CYS A 99 -5.04 -0.69 6.86
CA CYS A 99 -6.14 -0.08 6.14
C CYS A 99 -6.23 -0.63 4.70
N ALA A 100 -5.13 -0.65 3.96
CA ALA A 100 -5.08 -1.18 2.60
C ALA A 100 -5.54 -2.65 2.54
N TYR A 101 -5.04 -3.49 3.44
CA TYR A 101 -5.38 -4.91 3.51
C TYR A 101 -6.87 -5.13 3.79
N ALA A 102 -7.43 -4.40 4.75
CA ALA A 102 -8.85 -4.48 5.10
C ALA A 102 -9.78 -4.10 3.94
N HIS A 103 -9.29 -3.30 2.98
CA HIS A 103 -10.05 -2.87 1.80
C HIS A 103 -9.70 -3.67 0.54
N GLY A 104 -8.97 -4.80 0.67
CA GLY A 104 -8.73 -5.73 -0.43
C GLY A 104 -7.50 -5.44 -1.29
N THR A 105 -6.59 -4.55 -0.88
CA THR A 105 -5.32 -4.32 -1.59
C THR A 105 -4.38 -5.52 -1.41
N ARG A 106 -3.84 -6.05 -2.51
CA ARG A 106 -2.87 -7.15 -2.53
C ARG A 106 -1.48 -6.73 -3.01
N ALA A 107 -1.34 -5.60 -3.70
CA ALA A 107 -0.06 -5.01 -4.06
C ALA A 107 -0.08 -3.49 -3.90
N LEU A 108 1.03 -2.92 -3.43
CA LEU A 108 1.17 -1.49 -3.17
C LEU A 108 2.56 -1.00 -3.54
N ARG A 109 2.63 0.15 -4.22
CA ARG A 109 3.87 0.90 -4.42
C ARG A 109 3.84 2.20 -3.64
N THR A 110 4.88 2.46 -2.86
CA THR A 110 5.05 3.69 -2.08
C THR A 110 6.26 4.50 -2.52
N HIS A 111 6.18 5.82 -2.36
CA HIS A 111 7.26 6.76 -2.61
C HIS A 111 7.78 7.30 -1.27
N LEU A 112 8.95 6.84 -0.87
CA LEU A 112 9.56 7.13 0.43
C LEU A 112 10.35 8.45 0.36
N ASP A 113 10.07 9.38 1.26
CA ASP A 113 10.87 10.59 1.46
C ASP A 113 12.32 10.19 1.80
N SER A 114 13.26 10.59 0.96
CA SER A 114 14.68 10.23 1.06
C SER A 114 15.58 11.47 1.23
N VAL A 115 15.04 12.54 1.81
CA VAL A 115 15.84 13.72 2.16
C VAL A 115 16.56 13.48 3.48
N ALA A 116 17.87 13.73 3.54
CA ALA A 116 18.70 13.58 4.74
C ALA A 116 18.00 14.04 6.04
N PRO A 117 18.03 13.23 7.11
CA PRO A 117 18.67 11.89 7.25
C PRO A 117 17.71 10.71 6.91
N GLN A 118 16.61 10.96 6.20
CA GLN A 118 15.50 10.01 6.13
C GLN A 118 15.77 8.78 5.26
N GLU A 119 16.71 8.86 4.32
CA GLU A 119 17.23 7.74 3.55
C GLU A 119 17.78 6.62 4.44
N GLU A 120 18.42 6.96 5.56
CA GLU A 120 18.97 5.97 6.50
C GLU A 120 17.91 5.42 7.47
N ILE A 121 16.77 6.11 7.60
CA ILE A 121 15.72 5.77 8.58
C ILE A 121 14.58 5.00 7.91
N SER A 122 14.01 5.57 6.84
CA SER A 122 12.78 5.07 6.22
C SER A 122 13.00 3.77 5.47
N TRP A 123 14.17 3.57 4.84
CA TRP A 123 14.45 2.38 4.03
C TRP A 123 14.63 1.11 4.88
N PRO A 124 15.42 1.09 5.98
CA PRO A 124 15.48 -0.08 6.86
C PRO A 124 14.13 -0.42 7.49
N VAL A 125 13.34 0.60 7.84
CA VAL A 125 11.97 0.41 8.33
C VAL A 125 11.09 -0.21 7.24
N PHE A 126 11.17 0.29 6.01
CA PHE A 126 10.42 -0.25 4.88
C PHE A 126 10.78 -1.71 4.62
N GLU A 127 12.05 -2.10 4.62
CA GLU A 127 12.46 -3.51 4.43
C GLU A 127 11.90 -4.41 5.52
N THR A 128 11.94 -3.96 6.79
CA THR A 128 11.34 -4.69 7.92
C THR A 128 9.82 -4.85 7.74
N VAL A 129 9.14 -3.79 7.33
CA VAL A 129 7.70 -3.79 7.07
C VAL A 129 7.37 -4.69 5.87
N ARG A 130 8.17 -4.63 4.81
CA ARG A 130 8.02 -5.47 3.61
C ARG A 130 8.13 -6.95 3.94
N GLU A 131 9.10 -7.36 4.76
CA GLU A 131 9.19 -8.74 5.23
C GLU A 131 7.94 -9.14 6.03
N LYS A 132 7.54 -8.33 7.01
CA LYS A 132 6.38 -8.60 7.87
C LYS A 132 5.07 -8.78 7.07
N TRP A 133 4.95 -8.13 5.92
CA TRP A 133 3.75 -8.10 5.09
C TRP A 133 3.81 -8.97 3.83
N ARG A 134 4.93 -9.68 3.58
CA ARG A 134 5.21 -10.46 2.37
C ARG A 134 4.05 -11.36 1.89
N ASP A 135 3.38 -12.05 2.81
CA ASP A 135 2.28 -12.96 2.46
C ASP A 135 0.90 -12.28 2.38
N ARG A 136 0.82 -10.97 2.63
CA ARG A 136 -0.42 -10.18 2.72
C ARG A 136 -0.52 -9.10 1.65
N ILE A 137 0.51 -8.27 1.49
CA ILE A 137 0.59 -7.24 0.46
C ILE A 137 2.00 -7.26 -0.14
N GLU A 138 2.10 -7.37 -1.46
CA GLU A 138 3.36 -7.20 -2.17
C GLU A 138 3.75 -5.72 -2.16
N LEU A 139 4.90 -5.39 -1.59
CA LEU A 139 5.35 -4.00 -1.45
C LEU A 139 6.51 -3.68 -2.39
N GLN A 140 6.38 -2.53 -3.06
CA GLN A 140 7.45 -1.88 -3.80
C GLN A 140 7.67 -0.46 -3.26
N ALA A 141 8.91 0.01 -3.28
CA ALA A 141 9.25 1.38 -2.92
C ALA A 141 10.01 2.08 -4.05
N ALA A 142 9.80 3.39 -4.17
CA ALA A 142 10.60 4.29 -4.96
C ALA A 142 11.17 5.40 -4.08
N CYS A 143 12.41 5.80 -4.34
CA CYS A 143 13.01 6.97 -3.70
C CYS A 143 12.28 8.24 -4.14
N LEU A 144 11.92 9.08 -3.17
CA LEU A 144 11.37 10.41 -3.39
C LEU A 144 12.35 11.46 -2.89
N LEU A 145 13.04 12.08 -3.83
CA LEU A 145 13.99 13.17 -3.63
C LEU A 145 13.98 14.07 -4.87
N GLY A 146 14.23 15.37 -4.68
CA GLY A 146 14.44 16.29 -5.81
C GLY A 146 15.69 15.91 -6.62
N ILE A 147 15.66 16.11 -7.95
CA ILE A 147 16.80 15.81 -8.82
C ILE A 147 18.05 16.62 -8.43
N GLU A 148 17.88 17.72 -7.73
CA GLU A 148 18.95 18.54 -7.19
C GLU A 148 19.72 17.81 -6.08
N GLY A 149 19.04 16.98 -5.28
CA GLY A 149 19.67 16.21 -4.21
C GLY A 149 20.69 15.20 -4.73
N VAL A 150 20.41 14.58 -5.88
CA VAL A 150 21.37 13.65 -6.52
C VAL A 150 22.56 14.36 -7.20
N ARG A 151 22.55 15.69 -7.29
CA ARG A 151 23.70 16.45 -7.84
C ARG A 151 24.85 16.58 -6.85
N ASP A 152 24.60 16.41 -5.54
CA ASP A 152 25.68 16.27 -4.57
C ASP A 152 26.30 14.88 -4.72
N LYS A 153 27.36 14.80 -5.53
CA LYS A 153 28.06 13.55 -5.79
C LYS A 153 28.61 12.91 -4.53
N LYS A 154 29.16 13.71 -3.60
CA LYS A 154 29.81 13.16 -2.40
C LYS A 154 28.78 12.49 -1.50
N TRP A 155 27.62 13.11 -1.32
CA TRP A 155 26.51 12.49 -0.59
C TRP A 155 25.95 11.29 -1.36
N PHE A 156 25.66 11.42 -2.66
CA PHE A 156 25.05 10.33 -3.44
C PHE A 156 25.95 9.08 -3.52
N GLU A 157 27.26 9.26 -3.70
CA GLU A 157 28.25 8.16 -3.69
C GLU A 157 28.36 7.48 -2.33
N SER A 158 27.98 8.17 -1.23
CA SER A 158 27.98 7.56 0.11
C SER A 158 26.80 6.60 0.36
N LEU A 159 25.80 6.57 -0.54
CA LEU A 159 24.64 5.69 -0.44
C LEU A 159 24.86 4.27 -1.02
N ALA A 160 26.01 4.03 -1.66
CA ALA A 160 26.32 2.79 -2.40
C ALA A 160 27.12 1.77 -1.58
#